data_AF-A0A148N7W5-F1
#
_entry.id   AF-A0A148N7W5-F1
#
_cell.length_a   1.000
_cell.length_b   1.000
_cell.length_c   1.000
_cell.angle_alpha   90.00
_cell.angle_beta   90.00
_cell.angle_gamma   90.00
#
_symmetry.space_group_name_H-M   'P 1'
#
loop_
_entity.id
_entity.type
_entity.pdbx_description
1 polymer ?
#
loop_
_entity_poly.entity_id
_entity_poly.type
_entity_poly.pdbx_seq_one_letter_code
_entity_poly.pdbx_strand_id
1 'polypeptide(L)'
;MKENAVGNFFIFPLFTLTSALLVAVFWWLPQVVPWLASPWVGGMGAAAILVAVVLGWKKVVRPPVAYDIFLWGTLLVWAMYWQYVFGSEAPLFKAYPVYFVILEALTRYFVIHHSERWSLEELRFLEWFVEGWWCRGWLLGGLVLLSLAMTRHYLIYPISVGLLIVRCALLWTVRSHG
;
A
#
# COMPACT_ATOMS: atom_id res chain seq x y z
N MET A 1 21.90 -12.22 -1.38
CA MET A 1 21.10 -11.37 -0.47
C MET A 1 20.10 -12.22 0.32
N LYS A 2 20.57 -13.24 1.07
CA LYS A 2 19.73 -14.31 1.65
C LYS A 2 19.29 -14.09 3.11
N GLU A 3 19.65 -12.97 3.75
CA GLU A 3 19.64 -12.89 5.22
C GLU A 3 18.59 -11.94 5.83
N ASN A 4 17.55 -11.53 5.09
CA ASN A 4 16.49 -10.65 5.65
C ASN A 4 15.05 -11.16 5.45
N ALA A 5 14.85 -12.34 4.85
CA ALA A 5 13.51 -12.83 4.53
C ALA A 5 12.75 -13.45 5.72
N VAL A 6 13.42 -13.71 6.85
CA VAL A 6 12.86 -14.51 7.95
C VAL A 6 12.16 -13.66 9.05
N GLY A 7 12.31 -12.33 9.05
CA GLY A 7 11.87 -11.51 10.20
C GLY A 7 10.54 -10.76 10.06
N ASN A 8 10.23 -10.22 8.88
CA ASN A 8 9.06 -9.33 8.75
C ASN A 8 7.85 -10.11 8.28
N PHE A 9 6.74 -10.07 9.01
CA PHE A 9 5.44 -10.70 8.65
C PHE A 9 4.70 -10.01 7.50
N PHE A 10 5.10 -8.79 7.11
CA PHE A 10 4.45 -8.00 6.07
C PHE A 10 5.46 -7.35 5.10
N ILE A 11 5.02 -7.16 3.85
CA ILE A 11 5.67 -6.41 2.76
C ILE A 11 5.76 -4.93 3.14
N PHE A 12 4.66 -4.37 3.66
CA PHE A 12 4.53 -2.99 4.11
C PHE A 12 4.01 -2.95 5.55
N PRO A 13 4.86 -3.20 6.56
CA PRO A 13 4.42 -3.37 7.93
C PRO A 13 3.69 -2.15 8.50
N LEU A 14 4.15 -0.93 8.24
CA LEU A 14 3.51 0.27 8.78
C LEU A 14 2.11 0.46 8.19
N PHE A 15 1.99 0.31 6.87
CA PHE A 15 0.71 0.37 6.16
C PHE A 15 -0.26 -0.74 6.60
N THR A 16 0.19 -1.99 6.67
CA THR A 16 -0.65 -3.14 7.05
C THR A 16 -1.12 -3.04 8.50
N LEU A 17 -0.22 -2.70 9.44
CA LEU A 17 -0.58 -2.51 10.84
C LEU A 17 -1.58 -1.38 11.02
N THR A 18 -1.39 -0.26 10.33
CA THR A 18 -2.34 0.87 10.37
C THR A 18 -3.69 0.47 9.78
N SER A 19 -3.70 -0.31 8.70
CA SER A 19 -4.94 -0.84 8.12
C SER A 19 -5.68 -1.75 9.11
N ALA A 20 -4.97 -2.65 9.79
CA ALA A 20 -5.55 -3.50 10.83
C ALA A 20 -6.06 -2.69 12.05
N LEU A 21 -5.37 -1.62 12.43
CA LEU A 21 -5.83 -0.70 13.47
C LEU A 21 -7.08 0.06 13.04
N LEU A 22 -7.18 0.47 11.76
CA LEU A 22 -8.40 1.12 11.25
C LEU A 22 -9.60 0.18 11.27
N VAL A 23 -9.41 -1.11 10.95
CA VAL A 23 -10.43 -2.15 11.20
C VAL A 23 -10.86 -2.10 12.66
N ALA A 24 -9.91 -2.20 13.59
CA ALA A 24 -10.22 -2.18 15.01
C ALA A 24 -11.02 -0.93 15.44
N VAL A 25 -10.62 0.24 14.94
CA VAL A 25 -11.31 1.50 15.24
C VAL A 25 -12.73 1.53 14.66
N PHE A 26 -12.91 1.13 13.39
CA PHE A 26 -14.22 1.18 12.74
C PHE A 26 -15.25 0.23 13.36
N TRP A 27 -14.82 -0.91 13.89
CA TRP A 27 -15.72 -1.88 14.51
C TRP A 27 -15.92 -1.66 16.01
N TRP A 28 -14.87 -1.30 16.76
CA TRP A 28 -14.92 -1.26 18.23
C TRP A 28 -14.91 0.14 18.82
N LEU A 29 -14.47 1.17 18.09
CA LEU A 29 -14.32 2.53 18.59
C LEU A 29 -14.95 3.58 17.64
N PRO A 30 -16.25 3.49 17.34
CA PRO A 30 -16.93 4.42 16.42
C PRO A 30 -16.80 5.89 16.84
N GLN A 31 -16.64 6.18 18.13
CA GLN A 31 -16.43 7.52 18.68
C GLN A 31 -15.10 8.17 18.27
N VAL A 32 -14.09 7.39 17.86
CA VAL A 32 -12.77 7.89 17.41
C VAL A 32 -12.81 8.26 15.92
N VAL A 33 -13.81 7.79 15.18
CA VAL A 33 -13.90 7.99 13.74
C VAL A 33 -13.96 9.46 13.31
N PRO A 34 -14.70 10.37 13.99
CA PRO A 34 -14.67 11.79 13.66
C PRO A 34 -13.28 12.42 13.81
N TRP A 35 -12.45 11.90 14.73
CA TRP A 35 -11.07 12.35 14.87
C TRP A 35 -10.19 11.88 13.70
N LEU A 36 -10.42 10.67 13.18
CA LEU A 36 -9.76 10.19 11.95
C LEU A 36 -10.10 11.06 10.73
N ALA A 37 -11.32 11.60 10.67
CA ALA A 37 -11.76 12.53 9.64
C ALA A 37 -11.19 13.96 9.82
N SER A 38 -10.37 14.21 10.84
CA SER A 38 -9.87 15.56 11.12
C SER A 38 -8.80 16.00 10.11
N PRO A 39 -8.69 17.32 9.84
CA PRO A 39 -7.63 17.87 8.99
C PRO A 39 -6.21 17.53 9.45
N TRP A 40 -6.02 17.31 10.75
CA TRP A 40 -4.73 16.93 11.33
C TRP A 40 -4.24 15.59 10.81
N VAL A 41 -5.12 14.59 10.72
CA VAL A 41 -4.78 13.26 10.21
C VAL A 41 -4.44 13.34 8.71
N GLY A 42 -5.23 14.11 7.94
CA GLY A 42 -4.94 14.37 6.54
C GLY A 42 -3.59 15.09 6.34
N GLY A 43 -3.31 16.10 7.17
CA GLY A 43 -2.04 16.83 7.16
C GLY A 43 -0.83 15.96 7.50
N MET A 44 -0.96 15.08 8.50
CA MET A 44 0.05 14.07 8.83
C MET A 44 0.28 13.11 7.65
N GLY A 45 -0.79 12.65 7.01
CA GLY A 45 -0.71 11.81 5.81
C GLY A 45 0.01 12.51 4.66
N ALA A 46 -0.33 13.76 4.37
CA ALA A 46 0.32 14.56 3.32
C ALA A 46 1.81 14.79 3.62
N ALA A 47 2.15 15.08 4.87
CA ALA A 47 3.55 15.21 5.31
C ALA A 47 4.32 13.89 5.13
N ALA A 48 3.71 12.75 5.51
CA ALA A 48 4.32 11.43 5.34
C ALA A 48 4.56 11.09 3.86
N ILE A 49 3.61 11.39 2.97
CA ILE A 49 3.78 11.24 1.52
C ILE A 49 4.96 12.07 1.03
N LEU A 50 5.04 13.35 1.40
CA LEU A 50 6.12 14.24 0.98
C LEU A 50 7.47 13.72 1.47
N VAL A 51 7.56 13.32 2.74
CA VAL A 51 8.76 12.72 3.32
C VAL A 51 9.15 11.46 2.56
N ALA A 52 8.22 10.55 2.28
CA ALA A 52 8.49 9.33 1.53
C ALA A 52 9.05 9.61 0.12
N VAL A 53 8.45 10.56 -0.60
CA VAL A 53 8.91 10.96 -1.93
C VAL A 53 10.31 11.56 -1.87
N VAL A 54 10.57 12.48 -0.94
CA VAL A 54 11.89 13.13 -0.78
C VAL A 54 12.96 12.12 -0.38
N LEU A 55 12.68 11.25 0.60
CA LEU A 55 13.61 10.22 1.05
C LEU A 55 13.90 9.20 -0.05
N GLY A 56 12.87 8.80 -0.81
CA GLY A 56 13.01 7.90 -1.96
C GLY A 56 13.81 8.52 -3.10
N TRP A 57 13.53 9.78 -3.45
CA TRP A 57 14.24 10.51 -4.51
C TRP A 57 15.72 10.70 -4.17
N LYS A 58 16.01 11.16 -2.94
CA LYS A 58 17.38 11.33 -2.44
C LYS A 58 18.07 9.99 -2.15
N LYS A 59 17.38 8.85 -2.32
CA LYS A 59 17.86 7.50 -2.03
C LYS A 59 18.40 7.35 -0.60
N VAL A 60 17.85 8.12 0.34
CA VAL A 60 18.27 8.12 1.76
C VAL A 60 17.85 6.82 2.43
N VAL A 61 16.70 6.28 2.04
CA VAL A 61 16.16 5.02 2.56
C VAL A 61 16.03 3.99 1.44
N ARG A 62 15.96 2.72 1.82
CA ARG A 62 15.69 1.63 0.87
C ARG A 62 14.29 1.82 0.26
N PRO A 63 14.10 1.50 -1.03
CA PRO A 63 12.80 1.66 -1.70
C PRO A 63 11.60 1.05 -0.95
N PRO A 64 11.68 -0.16 -0.34
CA PRO A 64 10.58 -0.72 0.44
C PRO A 64 10.07 0.20 1.55
N VAL A 65 10.99 0.83 2.28
CA VAL A 65 10.68 1.73 3.38
C VAL A 65 10.01 3.00 2.87
N ALA A 66 10.50 3.55 1.75
CA ALA A 66 9.86 4.71 1.13
C ALA A 66 8.43 4.39 0.68
N TYR A 67 8.19 3.22 0.06
CA TYR A 67 6.85 2.81 -0.36
C TYR A 67 5.93 2.53 0.84
N ASP A 68 6.43 1.97 1.94
CA ASP A 68 5.64 1.73 3.15
C ASP A 68 5.15 3.06 3.77
N ILE A 69 6.07 4.02 3.95
CA ILE A 69 5.72 5.36 4.46
C ILE A 69 4.77 6.08 3.49
N PHE A 70 4.99 5.94 2.18
CA PHE A 70 4.11 6.50 1.16
C PHE A 70 2.69 5.95 1.28
N LEU A 71 2.52 4.63 1.25
CA LEU A 71 1.21 3.97 1.36
C LEU A 71 0.52 4.27 2.69
N TRP A 72 1.29 4.32 3.78
CA TRP A 72 0.79 4.74 5.07
C TRP A 72 0.26 6.18 5.05
N GLY A 73 1.03 7.11 4.46
CA GLY A 73 0.59 8.49 4.31
C GLY A 73 -0.67 8.63 3.46
N THR A 74 -0.77 7.90 2.34
CA THR A 74 -1.97 7.90 1.49
C THR A 74 -3.17 7.31 2.21
N LEU A 75 -2.97 6.31 3.07
CA LEU A 75 -4.04 5.74 3.90
C LEU A 75 -4.60 6.75 4.89
N LEU A 76 -3.75 7.57 5.52
CA LEU A 76 -4.19 8.64 6.42
C LEU A 76 -4.95 9.74 5.69
N VAL A 77 -4.48 10.16 4.51
CA VAL A 77 -5.19 11.13 3.66
C VAL A 77 -6.55 10.57 3.26
N TRP A 78 -6.59 9.32 2.83
CA TRP A 78 -7.85 8.64 2.48
C TRP A 78 -8.80 8.54 3.70
N ALA A 79 -8.27 8.23 4.88
CA ALA A 79 -9.02 8.16 6.14
C ALA A 79 -9.60 9.52 6.57
N MET A 80 -8.99 10.63 6.14
CA MET A 80 -9.53 11.97 6.38
C MET A 80 -10.72 12.29 5.46
N TYR A 81 -10.67 11.88 4.18
CA TYR A 81 -11.67 12.28 3.18
C TYR A 81 -12.94 11.44 3.15
N TRP A 82 -12.90 10.16 3.54
CA TRP A 82 -14.01 9.25 3.23
C TRP A 82 -15.36 9.63 3.86
N GLN A 83 -15.37 10.14 5.10
CA GLN A 83 -16.63 10.49 5.79
C GLN A 83 -17.37 11.63 5.09
N TYR A 84 -16.64 12.61 4.56
CA TYR A 84 -17.21 13.77 3.88
C TYR A 84 -17.95 13.40 2.60
N VAL A 85 -17.61 12.27 1.98
CA VAL A 85 -18.11 11.92 0.64
C VAL A 85 -19.16 10.82 0.70
N PHE A 86 -19.08 9.89 1.65
CA PHE A 86 -19.93 8.68 1.67
C PHE A 86 -20.78 8.51 2.93
N GLY A 87 -20.60 9.37 3.95
CA GLY A 87 -21.28 9.25 5.24
C GLY A 87 -20.69 8.17 6.15
N SER A 88 -20.97 8.26 7.46
CA SER A 88 -20.41 7.37 8.49
C SER A 88 -20.85 5.90 8.37
N GLU A 89 -21.99 5.67 7.72
CA GLU A 89 -22.63 4.35 7.65
C GLU A 89 -22.27 3.56 6.40
N ALA A 90 -21.44 4.09 5.49
CA ALA A 90 -21.06 3.38 4.28
C ALA A 90 -20.22 2.12 4.60
N PRO A 91 -20.78 0.90 4.45
CA PRO A 91 -20.10 -0.32 4.91
C PRO A 91 -18.85 -0.63 4.08
N LEU A 92 -18.85 -0.21 2.82
CA LEU A 92 -17.75 -0.44 1.88
C LEU A 92 -16.44 0.24 2.33
N PHE A 93 -16.52 1.40 2.99
CA PHE A 93 -15.35 2.11 3.49
C PHE A 93 -14.72 1.43 4.70
N LYS A 94 -15.54 0.81 5.55
CA LYS A 94 -15.05 -0.01 6.67
C LYS A 94 -14.37 -1.30 6.18
N ALA A 95 -14.73 -1.76 4.98
CA ALA A 95 -14.16 -2.97 4.37
C ALA A 95 -12.80 -2.76 3.69
N TYR A 96 -12.46 -1.56 3.22
CA TYR A 96 -11.18 -1.35 2.50
C TYR A 96 -9.91 -1.62 3.34
N PRO A 97 -9.83 -1.22 4.62
CA PRO A 97 -8.70 -1.61 5.46
C PRO A 97 -8.57 -3.13 5.61
N VAL A 98 -9.69 -3.87 5.69
CA VAL A 98 -9.68 -5.34 5.67
C VAL A 98 -9.12 -5.86 4.35
N TYR A 99 -9.59 -5.30 3.23
CA TYR A 99 -9.09 -5.63 1.89
C TYR A 99 -7.56 -5.44 1.81
N PHE A 100 -7.02 -4.35 2.33
CA PHE A 100 -5.57 -4.10 2.29
C PHE A 100 -4.76 -5.12 3.09
N VAL A 101 -5.22 -5.48 4.30
CA VAL A 101 -4.56 -6.50 5.13
C VAL A 101 -4.58 -7.86 4.43
N ILE A 102 -5.74 -8.26 3.90
CA ILE A 102 -5.89 -9.52 3.17
C ILE A 102 -5.03 -9.52 1.92
N LEU A 103 -5.05 -8.43 1.15
CA LEU A 103 -4.29 -8.33 -0.09
C LEU A 103 -2.79 -8.48 0.16
N GLU A 104 -2.27 -7.82 1.18
CA GLU A 104 -0.85 -7.89 1.50
C GLU A 104 -0.47 -9.28 2.02
N ALA A 105 -1.29 -9.90 2.88
CA ALA A 105 -1.10 -11.29 3.32
C ALA A 105 -1.12 -12.30 2.16
N LEU A 106 -2.10 -12.20 1.26
CA LEU A 106 -2.21 -13.06 0.08
C LEU A 106 -1.04 -12.84 -0.87
N THR A 107 -0.70 -11.58 -1.15
CA THR A 107 0.42 -11.25 -2.04
C THR A 107 1.70 -11.83 -1.48
N ARG A 108 1.99 -11.62 -0.19
CA ARG A 108 3.15 -12.22 0.47
C ARG A 108 3.16 -13.74 0.34
N TYR A 109 2.03 -14.40 0.66
CA TYR A 109 1.95 -15.86 0.64
C TYR A 109 2.12 -16.45 -0.77
N PHE A 110 1.42 -15.91 -1.77
CA PHE A 110 1.43 -16.45 -3.13
C PHE A 110 2.61 -15.97 -3.99
N VAL A 111 3.15 -14.77 -3.76
CA VAL A 111 4.22 -14.19 -4.58
C VAL A 111 5.60 -14.39 -3.95
N ILE A 112 5.74 -14.15 -2.64
CA ILE A 112 7.06 -14.18 -1.98
C ILE A 112 7.34 -15.58 -1.44
N HIS A 113 6.43 -16.14 -0.65
CA HIS A 113 6.66 -17.44 0.00
C HIS A 113 6.71 -18.60 -1.00
N HIS A 114 5.92 -18.53 -2.07
CA HIS A 114 5.92 -19.55 -3.14
C HIS A 114 6.95 -19.28 -4.25
N SER A 115 7.76 -18.23 -4.13
CA SER A 115 8.71 -17.84 -5.18
C SER A 115 9.75 -18.92 -5.51
N GLU A 116 10.17 -19.71 -4.53
CA GLU A 116 11.13 -20.80 -4.72
C GLU A 116 10.60 -21.92 -5.62
N ARG A 117 9.29 -22.00 -5.83
CA ARG A 117 8.64 -22.99 -6.71
C ARG A 117 8.53 -22.51 -8.16
N TRP A 118 8.88 -21.27 -8.44
CA TRP A 118 8.73 -20.69 -9.77
C TRP A 118 9.83 -21.18 -10.70
N SER A 119 9.45 -21.53 -11.94
CA SER A 119 10.40 -21.93 -12.96
C SER A 119 11.25 -20.75 -13.44
N LEU A 120 12.38 -21.04 -14.09
CA LEU A 120 13.22 -20.01 -14.71
C LEU A 120 12.50 -19.29 -15.86
N GLU A 121 11.56 -19.94 -16.55
CA GLU A 121 10.72 -19.27 -17.56
C GLU A 121 9.72 -18.31 -16.91
N GLU A 122 9.08 -18.73 -15.80
CA GLU A 122 8.13 -17.89 -15.06
C GLU A 122 8.82 -16.65 -14.49
N LEU A 123 10.01 -16.80 -13.90
CA LEU A 123 10.81 -15.68 -13.40
C LEU A 123 11.19 -14.69 -14.50
N ARG A 124 11.61 -15.17 -15.67
CA ARG A 124 11.94 -14.33 -16.83
C ARG A 124 10.72 -13.59 -17.38
N PHE A 125 9.56 -14.25 -17.42
CA PHE A 125 8.31 -13.59 -17.79
C PHE A 125 7.95 -12.47 -16.82
N LEU A 126 8.09 -12.72 -15.51
CA LEU A 126 7.80 -11.73 -14.48
C LEU A 126 8.77 -10.56 -14.49
N GLU A 127 10.06 -10.80 -14.74
CA GLU A 127 11.05 -9.75 -14.94
C GLU A 127 10.64 -8.84 -16.11
N TRP A 128 10.38 -9.42 -17.27
CA TRP A 128 9.89 -8.68 -18.45
C TRP A 128 8.60 -7.89 -18.16
N PHE A 129 7.67 -8.49 -17.42
CA PHE A 129 6.40 -7.86 -17.05
C PHE A 129 6.59 -6.65 -16.12
N VAL A 130 7.43 -6.77 -15.09
CA VAL A 130 7.68 -5.70 -14.10
C VAL A 130 8.54 -4.57 -14.68
N GLU A 131 9.37 -4.86 -15.69
CA GLU A 131 10.14 -3.86 -16.42
C GLU A 131 9.31 -3.06 -17.44
N GLY A 132 8.12 -3.56 -17.79
CA GLY A 132 7.17 -2.88 -18.64
C GLY A 132 6.90 -1.44 -18.20
N TRP A 133 6.80 -0.51 -19.16
CA TRP A 133 6.67 0.92 -18.88
C TRP A 133 5.45 1.24 -18.00
N TRP A 134 4.34 0.54 -18.19
CA TRP A 134 3.08 0.70 -17.45
C TRP A 134 3.18 0.19 -16.01
N CYS A 135 4.15 -0.68 -15.72
CA CYS A 135 4.43 -1.24 -14.40
C CYS A 135 5.53 -0.44 -13.67
N ARG A 136 5.87 0.77 -14.13
CA ARG A 136 6.86 1.63 -13.44
C ARG A 136 6.31 2.12 -12.10
N GLY A 137 7.11 2.00 -11.04
CA GLY A 137 6.67 2.31 -9.67
C GLY A 137 6.22 3.76 -9.46
N TRP A 138 6.84 4.72 -10.16
CA TRP A 138 6.43 6.13 -10.09
C TRP A 138 5.09 6.39 -10.78
N LEU A 139 4.73 5.63 -11.82
CA LEU A 139 3.41 5.73 -12.46
C LEU A 139 2.33 5.21 -11.52
N LEU A 140 2.54 4.04 -10.92
CA LEU A 140 1.59 3.49 -9.94
C LEU A 140 1.49 4.37 -8.69
N GLY A 141 2.60 4.90 -8.19
CA GLY A 141 2.59 5.89 -7.11
C GLY A 141 1.82 7.17 -7.49
N GLY A 142 2.04 7.68 -8.71
CA GLY A 142 1.27 8.81 -9.24
C GLY A 142 -0.23 8.49 -9.37
N LEU A 143 -0.59 7.28 -9.77
CA LEU A 143 -1.97 6.82 -9.84
C LEU A 143 -2.62 6.76 -8.44
N VAL A 144 -1.88 6.29 -7.42
CA VAL A 144 -2.35 6.35 -6.03
C VAL A 144 -2.60 7.80 -5.60
N LEU A 145 -1.70 8.74 -5.89
CA LEU A 145 -1.94 10.16 -5.56
C LEU A 145 -3.14 10.75 -6.31
N LEU A 146 -3.25 10.47 -7.60
CA LEU A 146 -4.38 10.92 -8.42
C LEU A 146 -5.71 10.39 -7.88
N SER A 147 -5.72 9.13 -7.42
CA SER A 147 -6.91 8.49 -6.87
C SER A 147 -7.40 9.14 -5.57
N LEU A 148 -6.51 9.75 -4.77
CA LEU A 148 -6.90 10.52 -3.58
C LEU A 148 -7.66 11.80 -3.95
N ALA A 149 -7.34 12.41 -5.09
CA ALA A 149 -8.08 13.57 -5.60
C ALA A 149 -9.43 13.19 -6.24
N MET A 150 -9.57 11.96 -6.72
CA MET A 150 -10.77 11.44 -7.38
C MET A 150 -11.77 10.81 -6.40
N THR A 151 -12.18 11.57 -5.39
CA THR A 151 -13.04 11.05 -4.30
C THR A 151 -14.37 10.46 -4.77
N ARG A 152 -14.92 10.92 -5.91
CA ARG A 152 -16.15 10.37 -6.52
C ARG A 152 -15.97 8.94 -7.07
N HIS A 153 -14.74 8.56 -7.43
CA HIS A 153 -14.41 7.25 -7.98
C HIS A 153 -13.65 6.43 -6.93
N TYR A 154 -14.33 6.14 -5.84
CA TYR A 154 -13.72 5.58 -4.63
C TYR A 154 -13.00 4.24 -4.82
N LEU A 155 -13.34 3.46 -5.85
CA LEU A 155 -12.67 2.20 -6.18
C LEU A 155 -11.24 2.39 -6.74
N ILE A 156 -10.93 3.57 -7.30
CA ILE A 156 -9.63 3.80 -7.92
C ILE A 156 -8.52 3.71 -6.86
N TYR A 157 -8.73 4.26 -5.66
CA TYR A 157 -7.73 4.21 -4.59
C TYR A 157 -7.32 2.79 -4.19
N PRO A 158 -8.23 1.92 -3.74
CA PRO A 158 -7.86 0.56 -3.31
C PRO A 158 -7.27 -0.27 -4.45
N ILE A 159 -7.75 -0.11 -5.69
CA ILE A 159 -7.19 -0.79 -6.86
C ILE A 159 -5.75 -0.33 -7.11
N SER A 160 -5.49 0.98 -7.08
CA SER A 160 -4.16 1.55 -7.34
C SER A 160 -3.14 1.14 -6.29
N VAL A 161 -3.55 1.17 -5.01
CA VAL A 161 -2.74 0.65 -3.89
C VAL A 161 -2.44 -0.83 -4.12
N GLY A 162 -3.45 -1.61 -4.50
CA GLY A 162 -3.27 -3.04 -4.71
C GLY A 162 -2.32 -3.37 -5.86
N LEU A 163 -2.42 -2.67 -6.99
CA LEU A 163 -1.48 -2.78 -8.10
C LEU A 163 -0.05 -2.46 -7.66
N LEU A 164 0.13 -1.41 -6.86
CA LEU A 164 1.44 -1.03 -6.34
C LEU A 164 2.02 -2.09 -5.40
N ILE A 165 1.18 -2.68 -4.54
CA ILE A 165 1.60 -3.77 -3.63
C ILE A 165 2.06 -4.99 -4.41
N VAL A 166 1.25 -5.46 -5.36
CA VAL A 166 1.57 -6.62 -6.20
C VAL A 166 2.85 -6.37 -6.99
N ARG A 167 2.99 -5.20 -7.61
CA ARG A 167 4.23 -4.82 -8.32
C ARG A 167 5.46 -4.92 -7.41
N CYS A 168 5.40 -4.33 -6.22
CA CYS A 168 6.53 -4.33 -5.30
C CYS A 168 6.91 -5.76 -4.87
N ALA A 169 5.92 -6.62 -4.61
CA ALA A 169 6.15 -8.02 -4.31
C ALA A 169 6.83 -8.76 -5.47
N LEU A 170 6.31 -8.61 -6.69
CA LEU A 170 6.89 -9.23 -7.89
C LEU A 170 8.34 -8.76 -8.12
N LEU A 171 8.60 -7.46 -8.01
CA LEU A 171 9.94 -6.90 -8.16
C LEU A 171 10.93 -7.45 -7.12
N TRP A 172 10.49 -7.65 -5.88
CA TRP A 172 11.34 -8.23 -4.84
C TRP A 172 11.62 -9.70 -5.10
N THR A 173 10.62 -10.46 -5.54
CA THR A 173 10.78 -11.86 -5.91
C THR A 173 11.76 -12.05 -7.07
N VAL A 174 11.66 -11.23 -8.13
CA VAL A 174 12.60 -11.30 -9.26
C VAL A 174 14.03 -10.98 -8.79
N ARG A 175 14.20 -9.93 -7.99
CA ARG A 175 15.51 -9.51 -7.46
C ARG A 175 16.13 -10.45 -6.43
N SER A 176 15.35 -11.34 -5.81
CA SER A 176 15.91 -12.33 -4.87
C SER A 176 16.53 -13.53 -5.58
N HIS A 177 16.20 -13.73 -6.87
CA HIS A 177 16.64 -14.86 -7.69
C HIS A 177 17.73 -14.51 -8.72
N GLY A 178 17.93 -13.23 -9.05
CA GLY A 178 19.04 -12.72 -9.86
C GLY A 178 20.24 -12.31 -9.00
#